data_AF-A0A4Q3IM52-F1
#
_entry.id   AF-A0A4Q3IM52-F1
#
_cell.length_a   1.000
_cell.length_b   1.000
_cell.length_c   1.000
_cell.angle_alpha   90.00
_cell.angle_beta   90.00
_cell.angle_gamma   90.00
#
_symmetry.space_group_name_H-M   'P 1'
#
loop_
_entity.id
_entity.type
_entity.pdbx_description
1 polymer ?
#
loop_
_entity_poly.entity_id
_entity_poly.type
_entity_poly.pdbx_seq_one_letter_code
_entity_poly.pdbx_strand_id
1 'polypeptide(L)'
;MSTSKSSLAALTLGAIGIVYGDIGTSVLYAVKTVFAAGHVALTPDNVFGILSIFFWTLTVIVSVKYVVLVLRADNHGEGGTAALLALASHAVRDRPVLRGRLLVIGMFGAALFYGDGVI
;
A
#
# COMPACT_ATOMS: atom_id res chain seq x y z
N MET A 1 -30.66 0.66 -22.36
CA MET A 1 -29.45 1.23 -21.73
C MET A 1 -28.26 0.37 -22.16
N SER A 2 -27.42 0.88 -23.06
CA SER A 2 -26.25 0.16 -23.59
C SER A 2 -25.14 0.18 -22.55
N THR A 3 -24.88 -0.94 -21.88
CA THR A 3 -23.69 -1.13 -21.06
C THR A 3 -22.47 -1.22 -21.99
N SER A 4 -21.81 -0.08 -22.22
CA SER A 4 -20.48 -0.05 -22.83
C SER A 4 -19.55 -0.88 -21.94
N LYS A 5 -19.08 -2.02 -22.46
CA LYS A 5 -18.04 -2.82 -21.80
C LYS A 5 -16.77 -1.98 -21.81
N SER A 6 -16.47 -1.31 -20.69
CA SER A 6 -15.17 -0.66 -20.51
C SER A 6 -14.10 -1.71 -20.83
N SER A 7 -13.22 -1.40 -21.80
CA SER A 7 -12.19 -2.36 -22.18
C SER A 7 -11.32 -2.62 -20.96
N LEU A 8 -10.98 -3.88 -20.71
CA LEU A 8 -10.17 -4.27 -19.56
C LEU A 8 -8.87 -3.45 -19.49
N ALA A 9 -8.31 -3.08 -20.65
CA ALA A 9 -7.18 -2.17 -20.76
C ALA A 9 -7.44 -0.76 -20.19
N ALA A 10 -8.61 -0.18 -20.43
CA ALA A 10 -8.98 1.12 -19.88
C ALA A 10 -9.15 1.08 -18.35
N LEU A 11 -9.74 0.00 -17.83
CA LEU A 11 -9.86 -0.22 -16.39
C LEU A 11 -8.50 -0.42 -15.72
N THR A 12 -7.60 -1.20 -16.33
CA THR A 12 -6.25 -1.41 -15.83
C THR A 12 -5.45 -0.10 -15.83
N LEU A 13 -5.52 0.70 -16.90
CA LEU A 13 -4.88 2.02 -16.94
C LEU A 13 -5.43 2.95 -15.86
N GLY A 14 -6.74 2.97 -15.64
CA GLY A 14 -7.37 3.74 -14.57
C GLY A 14 -6.89 3.31 -13.18
N ALA A 15 -6.87 2.01 -12.91
CA ALA A 15 -6.40 1.45 -11.64
C ALA A 15 -4.92 1.76 -11.38
N ILE A 16 -4.06 1.61 -12.40
CA ILE A 16 -2.64 2.00 -12.32
C ILE A 16 -2.53 3.51 -12.01
N GLY A 17 -3.29 4.35 -12.72
CA GLY A 17 -3.27 5.80 -12.49
C GLY A 17 -3.66 6.20 -11.06
N ILE A 18 -4.67 5.54 -10.48
CA ILE A 18 -5.10 5.79 -9.09
C ILE A 18 -3.99 5.38 -8.11
N VAL A 19 -3.42 4.18 -8.26
CA VAL A 19 -2.39 3.66 -7.35
C VAL A 19 -1.11 4.51 -7.40
N TYR A 20 -0.64 4.85 -8.60
CA TYR A 20 0.54 5.73 -8.74
C TYR A 20 0.25 7.16 -8.30
N GLY A 21 -1.00 7.63 -8.44
CA GLY A 21 -1.45 8.92 -7.92
C GLY A 21 -1.33 8.99 -6.39
N ASP A 22 -1.87 7.99 -5.68
CA ASP A 22 -1.83 7.93 -4.21
C ASP A 22 -0.41 7.84 -3.65
N ILE A 23 0.46 7.04 -4.27
CA ILE A 23 1.88 6.96 -3.89
C ILE A 23 2.59 8.31 -4.12
N GLY A 24 2.27 8.99 -5.22
CA GLY A 24 2.92 10.23 -5.62
C GLY A 24 2.53 11.45 -4.77
N THR A 25 1.26 11.58 -4.38
CA THR A 25 0.77 12.73 -3.58
C THR A 25 1.48 12.80 -2.23
N SER A 26 1.67 11.66 -1.56
CA SER A 26 2.37 11.57 -0.27
C SER A 26 3.81 12.09 -0.34
N VAL A 27 4.53 11.75 -1.41
CA VAL A 27 5.90 12.25 -1.66
C VAL A 27 5.89 13.75 -1.91
N LEU A 28 4.97 14.24 -2.74
CA LEU A 28 4.86 15.67 -3.04
C LEU A 28 4.53 16.49 -1.79
N TYR A 29 3.65 15.98 -0.92
CA TYR A 29 3.38 16.60 0.38
C TYR A 29 4.63 16.64 1.24
N ALA A 30 5.32 15.52 1.40
CA ALA A 30 6.51 15.45 2.24
C ALA A 30 7.64 16.35 1.73
N VAL A 31 7.88 16.41 0.42
CA VAL A 31 8.82 17.35 -0.21
C VAL A 31 8.40 18.80 0.08
N LYS A 32 7.11 19.13 -0.10
CA LYS A 32 6.57 20.45 0.23
C LYS A 32 6.82 20.79 1.70
N THR A 33 6.59 19.89 2.65
CA THR A 33 6.80 20.17 4.08
C THR A 33 8.26 20.42 4.41
N VAL A 34 9.20 19.67 3.81
CA VAL A 34 10.64 19.84 4.05
C VAL A 34 11.11 21.24 3.65
N PHE A 35 10.64 21.75 2.51
CA PHE A 35 11.03 23.08 2.03
C PHE A 35 10.17 24.21 2.62
N ALA A 36 8.89 23.97 2.90
CA ALA A 36 7.98 24.98 3.46
C ALA A 36 8.25 25.28 4.95
N ALA A 37 8.78 24.32 5.70
CA ALA A 37 9.11 24.51 7.12
C ALA A 37 10.38 25.38 7.34
N GLY A 38 11.08 25.78 6.27
CA GLY A 38 12.22 26.70 6.35
C GLY A 38 13.48 26.11 7.00
N HIS A 39 13.50 24.82 7.32
CA HIS A 39 14.64 24.15 7.96
C HIS A 39 15.81 23.87 7.00
N VAL A 40 15.59 23.93 5.70
CA VAL A 40 16.59 23.63 4.67
C VAL A 40 16.58 24.73 3.61
N ALA A 41 17.75 25.32 3.36
CA ALA A 41 17.90 26.31 2.30
C ALA A 41 17.66 25.67 0.93
N LEU A 42 16.97 26.39 0.03
CA LEU A 42 16.74 25.98 -1.36
C LEU A 42 18.03 26.14 -2.19
N THR A 43 19.02 25.30 -1.91
CA THR A 43 20.23 25.15 -2.73
C THR A 43 20.12 23.91 -3.60
N PRO A 44 20.74 23.88 -4.79
CA PRO A 44 20.74 22.70 -5.65
C PRO A 44 21.18 21.43 -4.92
N ASP A 45 22.23 21.52 -4.09
CA ASP A 45 22.77 20.40 -3.33
C ASP A 45 21.74 19.82 -2.35
N ASN A 46 20.99 20.67 -1.66
CA ASN A 46 19.94 20.23 -0.73
C ASN A 46 18.75 19.60 -1.46
N VAL A 47 18.39 20.13 -2.63
CA VAL A 47 17.33 19.56 -3.47
C VAL A 47 17.72 18.15 -3.93
N PHE A 48 18.93 17.98 -4.47
CA PHE A 48 19.40 16.66 -4.89
C PHE A 48 19.57 15.70 -3.70
N GLY A 49 20.01 16.19 -2.54
CA GLY A 49 20.12 15.39 -1.31
C GLY A 49 18.77 14.86 -0.84
N ILE A 50 17.75 15.72 -0.76
CA ILE A 50 16.39 15.34 -0.35
C ILE A 50 15.77 14.38 -1.37
N LEU A 51 15.86 14.68 -2.67
CA LEU A 51 15.33 13.80 -3.72
C LEU A 51 16.00 12.42 -3.69
N SER A 52 17.31 12.36 -3.45
CA SER A 52 18.06 11.11 -3.31
C SER A 52 17.57 10.29 -2.12
N ILE A 53 17.39 10.91 -0.95
CA ILE A 53 16.85 10.22 0.24
C ILE A 53 15.47 9.66 -0.03
N PHE A 54 14.59 10.43 -0.68
CA PHE A 54 13.25 9.98 -1.04
C PHE A 54 13.29 8.81 -2.01
N PHE A 55 14.10 8.91 -3.06
CA PHE A 55 14.30 7.85 -4.04
C PHE A 55 14.76 6.56 -3.36
N TRP A 56 15.86 6.60 -2.60
CA TRP A 56 16.40 5.42 -1.94
C TRP A 56 15.46 4.86 -0.87
N THR A 57 14.76 5.70 -0.13
CA THR A 57 13.79 5.25 0.87
C THR A 57 12.63 4.50 0.21
N LEU A 58 12.06 5.04 -0.87
CA LEU A 58 10.99 4.38 -1.61
C LEU A 58 11.48 3.07 -2.23
N THR A 59 12.66 3.06 -2.86
CA THR A 59 13.26 1.85 -3.43
C THR A 59 13.44 0.78 -2.35
N VAL A 60 14.06 1.11 -1.21
CA VAL A 60 14.30 0.14 -0.14
C VAL A 60 13.00 -0.36 0.48
N ILE A 61 12.03 0.51 0.76
CA ILE A 61 10.74 0.10 1.31
C ILE A 61 10.03 -0.83 0.34
N VAL A 62 9.89 -0.46 -0.94
CA VAL A 62 9.20 -1.31 -1.92
C VAL A 62 9.96 -2.62 -2.14
N SER A 63 11.27 -2.57 -2.37
CA SER A 63 12.06 -3.77 -2.63
C SER A 63 12.16 -4.71 -1.43
N VAL A 64 12.27 -4.20 -0.20
CA VAL A 64 12.42 -5.07 0.99
C VAL A 64 11.06 -5.40 1.58
N LYS A 65 10.28 -4.41 1.99
CA LYS A 65 8.99 -4.65 2.66
C LYS A 65 7.99 -5.31 1.70
N TYR A 66 7.83 -4.78 0.49
CA TYR A 66 6.78 -5.29 -0.39
C TYR A 66 7.17 -6.60 -1.07
N VAL A 67 8.39 -6.74 -1.58
CA VAL A 67 8.79 -8.01 -2.25
C VAL A 67 8.98 -9.15 -1.25
N VAL A 68 9.60 -8.91 -0.09
CA VAL A 68 9.92 -10.00 0.85
C VAL A 68 8.71 -10.40 1.71
N LEU A 69 7.87 -9.45 2.13
CA LEU A 69 6.71 -9.75 2.98
C LEU A 69 5.41 -9.79 2.19
N VAL A 70 5.07 -8.70 1.50
CA VAL A 70 3.73 -8.55 0.91
C VAL A 70 3.50 -9.52 -0.25
N LEU A 71 4.47 -9.65 -1.18
CA LEU A 71 4.36 -10.57 -2.31
C LEU A 71 4.55 -12.04 -1.95
N ARG A 72 5.22 -12.35 -0.84
CA ARG A 72 5.35 -13.74 -0.33
C ARG A 72 4.14 -14.21 0.46
N ALA A 73 3.33 -13.28 0.94
CA ALA A 73 2.16 -13.57 1.74
C ALA A 73 0.94 -13.60 0.79
N ASP A 74 0.96 -14.56 -0.14
CA ASP A 74 -0.14 -14.84 -1.05
C ASP A 74 -0.87 -16.12 -0.62
N ASN A 75 -2.17 -16.20 -0.92
CA ASN A 75 -2.97 -17.41 -0.70
C ASN A 75 -3.49 -17.88 -2.05
N HIS A 76 -2.79 -18.84 -2.68
CA HIS A 76 -3.18 -19.41 -3.98
C HIS A 76 -3.40 -18.34 -5.07
N GLY A 77 -2.55 -17.32 -5.12
CA GLY A 77 -2.65 -16.22 -6.08
C GLY A 77 -3.65 -15.11 -5.72
N GLU A 78 -4.37 -15.22 -4.59
CA GLU A 78 -5.11 -14.11 -4.01
C GLU A 78 -4.27 -13.36 -2.98
N GLY A 79 -4.16 -12.04 -3.14
CA GLY A 79 -3.48 -11.13 -2.23
C GLY A 79 -4.46 -10.30 -1.39
N GLY A 80 -3.94 -9.61 -0.38
CA GLY A 80 -4.71 -8.67 0.44
C GLY A 80 -5.10 -9.20 1.82
N THR A 81 -5.69 -8.31 2.63
CA THR A 81 -5.99 -8.56 4.05
C THR A 81 -6.92 -9.75 4.26
N ALA A 82 -7.90 -9.96 3.37
CA ALA A 82 -8.83 -11.10 3.42
C ALA A 82 -8.14 -12.44 3.09
N ALA A 83 -7.29 -12.46 2.05
CA ALA A 83 -6.54 -13.65 1.65
C ALA A 83 -5.54 -14.08 2.72
N LEU A 84 -4.86 -13.12 3.35
CA LEU A 84 -3.95 -13.34 4.48
C LEU A 84 -4.68 -13.86 5.72
N LEU A 85 -5.87 -13.32 6.01
CA LEU A 85 -6.69 -13.79 7.13
C LEU A 85 -7.16 -15.22 6.91
N ALA A 86 -7.51 -15.59 5.67
CA ALA A 86 -7.87 -16.96 5.31
C ALA A 86 -6.69 -17.92 5.48
N LEU A 87 -5.50 -17.57 4.97
CA LEU A 87 -4.28 -18.36 5.11
C LEU A 87 -3.90 -18.56 6.59
N ALA A 88 -3.90 -17.48 7.37
CA ALA A 88 -3.54 -17.54 8.78
C ALA A 88 -4.58 -18.32 9.59
N SER A 89 -5.88 -18.16 9.31
CA SER A 89 -6.94 -18.96 9.95
C SER A 89 -6.83 -20.45 9.62
N HIS A 90 -6.35 -20.79 8.42
CA HIS A 90 -6.07 -22.16 8.01
C HIS A 90 -4.83 -22.73 8.72
N ALA A 91 -3.77 -21.93 8.89
CA ALA A 91 -2.56 -22.33 9.60
C ALA A 91 -2.77 -22.62 11.09
N VAL A 92 -3.78 -21.99 11.73
CA VAL A 92 -4.11 -22.22 13.15
C VAL A 92 -5.40 -23.04 13.34
N ARG A 93 -5.76 -23.87 12.36
CA ARG A 93 -6.99 -24.68 12.36
C ARG A 93 -7.15 -25.55 13.62
N ASP A 94 -6.04 -26.06 14.16
CA ASP A 94 -6.03 -26.95 15.34
C ASP A 94 -6.11 -26.20 16.69
N ARG A 95 -6.09 -24.85 16.69
CA ARG A 95 -6.21 -24.04 17.91
C ARG A 95 -7.39 -23.07 17.83
N PRO A 96 -8.58 -23.44 18.32
CA PRO A 96 -9.81 -22.69 18.13
C PRO A 96 -9.80 -21.29 18.76
N VAL A 97 -9.12 -21.12 19.90
CA VAL A 97 -9.00 -19.82 20.60
C VAL A 97 -8.14 -18.83 19.79
N LEU A 98 -7.03 -19.30 19.22
CA LEU A 98 -6.15 -18.47 18.40
C LEU A 98 -6.82 -18.10 17.09
N ARG A 99 -7.53 -19.04 16.46
CA ARG A 99 -8.33 -18.79 15.26
C ARG A 99 -9.37 -17.70 15.49
N GLY A 100 -10.11 -17.76 16.61
CA GLY A 100 -11.09 -16.74 16.98
C GLY A 100 -10.47 -15.35 17.15
N ARG A 101 -9.33 -15.25 17.86
CA ARG A 101 -8.60 -13.99 18.01
C ARG A 101 -8.09 -13.43 16.67
N LEU A 102 -7.56 -14.30 15.81
CA LEU A 102 -7.09 -13.90 14.49
C LEU A 102 -8.21 -13.35 13.62
N LEU A 103 -9.39 -13.97 13.63
CA LEU A 103 -10.57 -13.51 12.90
C LEU A 103 -11.01 -12.12 13.36
N VAL A 104 -11.02 -11.86 14.67
CA VAL A 104 -11.36 -10.52 15.20
C VAL A 104 -10.34 -9.47 14.76
N ILE A 105 -9.04 -9.78 14.85
CA ILE A 105 -7.96 -8.88 14.40
C ILE A 105 -8.07 -8.63 12.89
N GLY A 106 -8.32 -9.67 12.10
CA GLY A 106 -8.46 -9.56 10.64
C GLY A 106 -9.69 -8.78 10.22
N MET A 107 -10.83 -8.96 10.90
CA MET A 107 -12.04 -8.17 10.67
C MET A 107 -11.83 -6.70 10.98
N PHE A 108 -11.12 -6.40 12.07
CA PHE A 108 -10.73 -5.04 12.41
C PHE A 108 -9.80 -4.42 11.35
N GLY A 109 -8.80 -5.19 10.89
CA GLY A 109 -7.91 -4.75 9.81
C GLY A 109 -8.66 -4.51 8.47
N ALA A 110 -9.63 -5.37 8.14
CA ALA A 110 -10.48 -5.18 6.96
C ALA A 110 -11.36 -3.93 7.08
N ALA A 111 -11.90 -3.64 8.27
CA ALA A 111 -12.68 -2.44 8.53
C ALA A 111 -11.84 -1.16 8.41
N LEU A 112 -10.59 -1.16 8.91
CA LEU A 112 -9.67 -0.03 8.75
C LEU A 112 -9.29 0.19 7.28
N PHE A 113 -8.99 -0.89 6.54
CA PHE A 113 -8.70 -0.80 5.12
C PHE A 113 -9.90 -0.27 4.32
N TYR A 114 -11.12 -0.71 4.67
CA TYR A 114 -12.34 -0.17 4.07
C TYR A 114 -12.55 1.31 4.43
N GLY A 115 -12.21 1.71 5.66
CA GLY A 115 -12.27 3.10 6.10
C GLY A 115 -11.30 4.02 5.37
N ASP A 116 -10.09 3.52 5.07
CA ASP A 116 -9.08 4.23 4.26
C ASP A 116 -9.56 4.45 2.82
N GLY A 117 -10.27 3.48 2.23
CA GLY A 117 -10.82 3.57 0.88
C GLY A 117 -12.12 4.38 0.72
N VAL A 118 -12.71 4.88 1.82
CA VAL A 118 -13.94 5.72 1.81
C VAL A 118 -13.60 7.22 1.84
N ILE A 119 -12.34 7.57 2.14
CA ILE A 119 -11.81 8.94 2.10
C ILE A 119 -11.30 9.26 0.69
#